data_AF-A0AAD9SB07-F1
#
_entry.id   AF-A0AAD9SB07-F1
#
_cell.length_a   1.000
_cell.length_b   1.000
_cell.length_c   1.000
_cell.angle_alpha   90.00
_cell.angle_beta   90.00
_cell.angle_gamma   90.00
#
_symmetry.space_group_name_H-M   'P 1'
#
loop_
_entity.id
_entity.type
_entity.pdbx_description
1 polymer ?
#
loop_
_entity_poly.entity_id
_entity_poly.type
_entity_poly.pdbx_seq_one_letter_code
_entity_poly.pdbx_strand_id
1 'polypeptide(L)'
;MSQANVIQRKKVKGTTMSQHQLNKLRELHIEETLITSPLPFVEAEELDSMSCIQLEDIEVDDKHAGTASASPFFKPFRPFDHEMRESFSWGWLDLGEGQAPRVYAKCKAGWFMGPWQEVDLLESDELEIDIFGGTAWRRMRCNIRETCGLTLPYRCFLDYSYLHEYFSDILFFPKDEEKPHLACIIGDTAISTDNILRSEVHGAVALIKHQLRSERFSNHHTKPVMLYTFQRDQYARITQAHYDAKIGKIVLRQSRQFDLRGPKPTEDAWLLMRWILNTPVGDTLIKSEGDELPTIAEVEEPALSPLRPTAALSASHW
;
A
#
# COMPACT_ATOMS: atom_id res chain seq x y z
N MET A 1 11.50 -36.33 -14.49
CA MET A 1 10.95 -36.00 -13.15
C MET A 1 9.46 -35.74 -13.31
N SER A 2 8.61 -36.18 -12.37
CA SER A 2 7.15 -35.93 -12.46
C SER A 2 6.84 -34.45 -12.16
N GLN A 3 5.76 -33.94 -12.77
CA GLN A 3 5.26 -32.57 -12.55
C GLN A 3 4.93 -32.30 -11.07
N ALA A 4 4.47 -33.32 -10.35
CA ALA A 4 4.21 -33.27 -8.91
C ALA A 4 5.48 -32.96 -8.08
N ASN A 5 6.63 -33.54 -8.45
CA ASN A 5 7.90 -33.28 -7.75
C ASN A 5 8.40 -31.84 -7.98
N VAL A 6 8.10 -31.24 -9.14
CA VAL A 6 8.46 -29.84 -9.44
C VAL A 6 7.62 -28.88 -8.60
N ILE A 7 6.30 -29.10 -8.52
CA ILE A 7 5.39 -28.29 -7.71
C ILE A 7 5.78 -28.34 -6.22
N GLN A 8 6.06 -29.55 -5.71
CA GLN A 8 6.44 -29.73 -4.31
C GLN A 8 7.77 -29.02 -3.97
N ARG A 9 8.77 -29.08 -4.85
CA ARG A 9 10.04 -28.36 -4.67
C ARG A 9 9.86 -26.85 -4.67
N LYS A 10 9.03 -26.30 -5.57
CA LYS A 10 8.71 -24.87 -5.60
C LYS A 10 8.05 -24.41 -4.31
N LYS A 11 7.08 -25.20 -3.81
CA LYS A 11 6.39 -24.92 -2.55
C LYS A 11 7.36 -24.88 -1.38
N VAL A 12 8.24 -25.88 -1.25
CA VAL A 12 9.26 -25.92 -0.18
C VAL A 12 10.22 -24.72 -0.26
N LYS A 13 10.79 -24.45 -1.44
CA LYS A 13 11.70 -23.29 -1.64
C LYS A 13 11.01 -21.98 -1.27
N GLY A 14 9.76 -21.84 -1.69
CA GLY A 14 8.88 -20.72 -1.38
C GLY A 14 8.61 -20.51 0.11
N THR A 15 8.25 -21.58 0.82
CA THR A 15 8.02 -21.54 2.27
C THR A 15 9.29 -21.16 3.03
N THR A 16 10.43 -21.75 2.68
CA THR A 16 11.72 -21.40 3.30
C THR A 16 12.05 -19.92 3.08
N MET A 17 11.83 -19.40 1.87
CA MET A 17 12.06 -17.99 1.56
C MET A 17 11.14 -17.07 2.37
N SER A 18 9.82 -17.32 2.38
CA SER A 18 8.86 -16.50 3.15
C SER A 18 9.17 -16.51 4.64
N GLN A 19 9.59 -17.65 5.20
CA GLN A 19 9.97 -17.75 6.61
C GLN A 19 11.23 -16.94 6.94
N HIS A 20 12.23 -16.96 6.04
CA HIS A 20 13.44 -16.16 6.20
C HIS A 20 13.11 -14.65 6.17
N GLN A 21 12.29 -14.22 5.20
CA GLN A 21 11.83 -12.83 5.08
C GLN A 21 11.07 -12.39 6.35
N LEU A 22 10.15 -13.23 6.83
CA LEU A 22 9.38 -12.95 8.04
C LEU A 22 10.27 -12.82 9.29
N ASN A 23 11.28 -13.66 9.44
CA ASN A 23 12.22 -13.58 10.56
C ASN A 23 13.01 -12.27 10.52
N LYS A 24 13.53 -11.88 9.35
CA LYS A 24 14.22 -10.60 9.18
C LYS A 24 13.32 -9.41 9.55
N LEU A 25 12.07 -9.41 9.11
CA LEU A 25 11.12 -8.34 9.48
C LEU A 25 10.80 -8.30 10.99
N ARG A 26 10.83 -9.45 11.68
CA ARG A 26 10.64 -9.50 13.14
C ARG A 26 11.83 -8.95 13.90
N GLU A 27 13.04 -9.20 13.42
CA GLU A 27 14.28 -8.73 14.04
C GLU A 27 14.44 -7.20 13.98
N LEU A 28 13.80 -6.55 13.00
CA LEU A 28 13.88 -5.10 12.81
C LEU A 28 13.01 -4.28 13.77
N HIS A 29 12.11 -4.91 14.54
CA HIS A 29 11.27 -4.22 15.53
C HIS A 29 10.53 -2.98 14.97
N ILE A 30 10.13 -3.04 13.69
CA ILE A 30 9.58 -1.90 12.94
C ILE A 30 8.34 -1.33 13.63
N GLU A 31 7.45 -2.19 14.13
CA GLU A 31 6.23 -1.77 14.81
C GLU A 31 6.53 -1.01 16.10
N GLU A 32 7.53 -1.43 16.90
CA GLU A 32 7.94 -0.68 18.10
C GLU A 32 8.55 0.68 17.74
N THR A 33 9.40 0.75 16.71
CA THR A 33 9.98 2.00 16.20
C THR A 33 8.86 2.97 15.77
N LEU A 34 7.91 2.51 14.96
CA LEU A 34 6.78 3.33 14.52
C LEU A 34 5.89 3.78 15.69
N ILE A 35 5.68 2.95 16.72
CA ILE A 35 4.85 3.32 17.88
C ILE A 35 5.53 4.40 18.72
N THR A 36 6.86 4.36 18.84
CA THR A 36 7.64 5.31 19.66
C THR A 36 7.97 6.61 18.93
N SER A 37 7.94 6.62 17.59
CA SER A 37 8.18 7.82 16.80
C SER A 37 7.15 8.93 17.12
N PRO A 38 7.61 10.17 17.41
CA PRO A 38 6.72 11.29 17.71
C PRO A 38 6.15 11.95 16.45
N LEU A 39 6.78 11.76 15.28
CA LEU A 39 6.38 12.38 14.02
C LEU A 39 5.30 11.55 13.32
N PRO A 40 4.32 12.16 12.64
CA PRO A 40 3.28 11.43 11.91
C PRO A 40 3.78 10.85 10.57
N PHE A 41 4.98 11.25 10.14
CA PHE A 41 5.67 10.76 8.97
C PHE A 41 6.98 10.07 9.38
N VAL A 42 7.56 9.32 8.44
CA VAL A 42 8.84 8.64 8.62
C VAL A 42 9.87 9.31 7.72
N GLU A 43 10.98 9.74 8.32
CA GLU A 43 12.09 10.32 7.59
C GLU A 43 12.87 9.26 6.79
N ALA A 44 13.57 9.68 5.73
CA ALA A 44 14.30 8.75 4.86
C ALA A 44 15.35 7.89 5.60
N GLU A 45 16.05 8.47 6.57
CA GLU A 45 17.01 7.74 7.42
C GLU A 45 16.33 6.70 8.30
N GLU A 46 15.15 7.03 8.85
CA GLU A 46 14.35 6.11 9.67
C GLU A 46 13.79 4.98 8.81
N LEU A 47 13.31 5.26 7.59
CA LEU A 47 12.90 4.23 6.63
C LEU A 47 14.02 3.23 6.35
N ASP A 48 15.24 3.72 6.06
CA ASP A 48 16.37 2.84 5.76
C ASP A 48 16.71 1.94 6.95
N SER A 49 16.67 2.50 8.18
CA SER A 49 16.88 1.73 9.42
C SER A 49 15.84 0.63 9.62
N MET A 50 14.60 0.84 9.14
CA MET A 50 13.51 -0.14 9.16
C MET A 50 13.55 -1.11 7.96
N SER A 51 14.64 -1.11 7.18
CA SER A 51 14.77 -1.84 5.91
C SER A 51 13.61 -1.55 4.96
N CYS A 52 13.17 -0.29 4.92
CA CYS A 52 12.19 0.21 3.98
C CYS A 52 12.90 1.16 3.00
N ILE A 53 12.42 1.20 1.76
CA ILE A 53 12.91 2.13 0.75
C ILE A 53 11.73 2.71 -0.02
N GLN A 54 11.73 4.03 -0.18
CA GLN A 54 10.80 4.72 -1.06
C GLN A 54 11.44 4.81 -2.46
N LEU A 55 10.74 4.31 -3.47
CA LEU A 55 11.12 4.46 -4.88
C LEU A 55 10.23 5.49 -5.56
N GLU A 56 10.47 5.71 -6.85
CA GLU A 56 9.67 6.61 -7.69
C GLU A 56 8.17 6.37 -7.55
N ASP A 57 7.43 7.46 -7.59
CA ASP A 57 5.98 7.46 -7.45
C ASP A 57 5.29 6.56 -8.50
N ILE A 58 4.09 6.11 -8.13
CA ILE A 58 3.21 5.36 -8.99
C ILE A 58 2.47 6.36 -9.88
N GLU A 59 2.56 6.15 -11.19
CA GLU A 59 1.74 6.88 -12.14
C GLU A 59 0.30 6.39 -12.06
N VAL A 60 -0.61 7.27 -11.64
CA VAL A 60 -2.03 6.98 -11.45
C VAL A 60 -2.94 7.63 -12.49
N ASP A 61 -2.43 8.57 -13.28
CA ASP A 61 -3.23 9.51 -14.09
C ASP A 61 -3.63 9.01 -15.50
N ASP A 62 -3.40 7.74 -15.85
CA ASP A 62 -3.57 7.17 -17.20
C ASP A 62 -2.79 7.89 -18.34
N LYS A 63 -2.08 8.99 -18.05
CA LYS A 63 -1.39 9.84 -19.03
C LYS A 63 -0.19 9.16 -19.69
N HIS A 64 0.39 8.16 -19.04
CA HIS A 64 1.62 7.48 -19.48
C HIS A 64 1.48 5.95 -19.54
N ALA A 65 0.31 5.42 -19.94
CA ALA A 65 0.03 3.98 -20.02
C ALA A 65 0.99 3.14 -20.90
N GLY A 66 2.09 3.70 -21.42
CA GLY A 66 3.12 3.04 -22.22
C GLY A 66 4.57 3.16 -21.72
N THR A 67 4.88 3.91 -20.66
CA THR A 67 6.25 3.96 -20.09
C THR A 67 6.33 3.14 -18.83
N ALA A 68 6.79 1.90 -18.98
CA ALA A 68 7.10 0.99 -17.90
C ALA A 68 8.17 1.59 -16.97
N SER A 69 7.80 2.01 -15.76
CA SER A 69 8.79 2.17 -14.67
C SER A 69 8.61 1.13 -13.54
N ALA A 70 7.49 0.38 -13.49
CA ALA A 70 7.40 -0.79 -12.62
C ALA A 70 6.34 -1.78 -13.06
N SER A 71 6.52 -3.05 -12.71
CA SER A 71 5.49 -4.08 -12.84
C SER A 71 4.23 -3.62 -12.08
N PRO A 72 3.11 -3.33 -12.76
CA PRO A 72 1.88 -3.01 -12.06
C PRO A 72 1.41 -4.30 -11.40
N PHE A 73 1.38 -4.32 -10.06
CA PHE A 73 0.75 -5.42 -9.33
C PHE A 73 -0.77 -5.23 -9.24
N PHE A 74 -1.25 -4.05 -9.60
CA PHE A 74 -2.65 -3.67 -9.57
C PHE A 74 -2.98 -2.86 -10.82
N LYS A 75 -4.17 -3.06 -11.37
CA LYS A 75 -4.66 -2.35 -12.55
C LYS A 75 -5.96 -1.64 -12.19
N PRO A 76 -6.11 -0.32 -12.41
CA PRO A 76 -7.31 0.39 -12.02
C PRO A 76 -8.54 -0.13 -12.80
N PHE A 77 -9.71 -0.03 -12.17
CA PHE A 77 -10.99 -0.23 -12.84
C PHE A 77 -11.14 0.69 -14.06
N ARG A 78 -12.00 0.28 -14.99
CA ARG A 78 -12.33 1.09 -16.16
C ARG A 78 -12.89 2.46 -15.74
N PRO A 79 -12.76 3.50 -16.58
CA PRO A 79 -13.41 4.78 -16.31
C PRO A 79 -14.93 4.63 -16.10
N PHE A 80 -15.46 5.38 -15.15
CA PHE A 80 -16.91 5.48 -14.91
C PHE A 80 -17.56 6.35 -15.98
N ASP A 81 -18.62 5.83 -16.59
CA ASP A 81 -19.49 6.60 -17.48
C ASP A 81 -20.38 7.57 -16.70
N HIS A 82 -21.15 8.36 -17.44
CA HIS A 82 -22.02 9.39 -16.87
C HIS A 82 -23.09 8.81 -15.94
N GLU A 83 -23.70 7.69 -16.32
CA GLU A 83 -24.80 7.06 -15.57
C GLU A 83 -24.30 6.50 -14.23
N MET A 84 -23.14 5.85 -14.24
CA MET A 84 -22.45 5.41 -13.02
C MET A 84 -22.10 6.61 -12.13
N ARG A 85 -21.51 7.67 -12.70
CA ARG A 85 -21.15 8.86 -11.93
C ARG A 85 -22.37 9.51 -11.29
N GLU A 86 -23.49 9.62 -11.99
CA GLU A 86 -24.74 10.14 -11.42
C GLU A 86 -25.25 9.28 -10.28
N SER A 87 -25.27 7.96 -10.47
CA SER A 87 -25.74 6.99 -9.45
C SER A 87 -24.88 7.05 -8.18
N PHE A 88 -23.56 7.08 -8.35
CA PHE A 88 -22.60 7.05 -7.25
C PHE A 88 -22.37 8.41 -6.58
N SER A 89 -22.84 9.51 -7.17
CA SER A 89 -22.66 10.85 -6.59
C SER A 89 -23.46 11.05 -5.30
N TRP A 90 -24.49 10.24 -5.07
CA TRP A 90 -25.29 10.32 -3.85
C TRP A 90 -24.44 9.98 -2.62
N GLY A 91 -24.56 10.77 -1.56
CA GLY A 91 -23.81 10.57 -0.31
C GLY A 91 -22.40 11.17 -0.29
N TRP A 92 -21.96 11.89 -1.32
CA TRP A 92 -20.76 12.71 -1.21
C TRP A 92 -20.97 13.82 -0.16
N LEU A 93 -20.08 13.87 0.83
CA LEU A 93 -20.13 14.86 1.91
C LEU A 93 -18.98 15.84 1.75
N ASP A 94 -19.30 17.12 1.71
CA ASP A 94 -18.36 18.22 1.91
C ASP A 94 -18.58 18.82 3.28
N LEU A 95 -17.54 18.79 4.09
CA LEU A 95 -17.60 19.20 5.48
C LEU A 95 -17.03 20.62 5.65
N GLY A 96 -16.50 21.21 4.59
CA GLY A 96 -15.88 22.54 4.60
C GLY A 96 -14.47 22.54 5.17
N GLU A 97 -13.64 23.49 4.72
CA GLU A 97 -12.26 23.63 5.23
C GLU A 97 -12.24 23.98 6.73
N GLY A 98 -11.49 23.20 7.51
CA GLY A 98 -11.24 23.47 8.93
C GLY A 98 -12.32 23.01 9.91
N GLN A 99 -13.40 22.36 9.48
CA GLN A 99 -14.51 21.93 10.35
C GLN A 99 -14.30 20.59 11.09
N ALA A 100 -13.13 20.45 11.76
CA ALA A 100 -12.86 19.49 12.87
C ALA A 100 -12.26 18.10 12.47
N PRO A 101 -11.78 17.26 13.41
CA PRO A 101 -10.36 16.93 13.36
C PRO A 101 -10.03 15.43 13.15
N ARG A 102 -10.95 14.46 13.25
CA ARG A 102 -10.56 13.02 13.35
C ARG A 102 -11.56 11.96 12.84
N VAL A 103 -12.86 12.28 12.75
CA VAL A 103 -13.91 11.29 12.40
C VAL A 103 -14.17 11.22 10.88
N TYR A 104 -13.57 12.13 10.10
CA TYR A 104 -14.00 12.36 8.73
C TYR A 104 -13.29 11.56 7.66
N ALA A 105 -12.07 11.07 7.92
CA ALA A 105 -11.45 10.10 7.02
C ALA A 105 -12.38 8.90 6.82
N LYS A 106 -13.10 8.47 7.88
CA LYS A 106 -14.12 7.44 7.80
C LYS A 106 -15.35 7.86 6.99
N CYS A 107 -15.84 9.09 7.17
CA CYS A 107 -16.98 9.58 6.41
C CYS A 107 -16.67 9.67 4.92
N LYS A 108 -15.50 10.21 4.57
CA LYS A 108 -15.05 10.31 3.17
C LYS A 108 -14.77 8.93 2.58
N ALA A 109 -14.03 8.07 3.29
CA ALA A 109 -13.81 6.68 2.89
C ALA A 109 -15.12 5.90 2.74
N GLY A 110 -16.13 6.19 3.58
CA GLY A 110 -17.45 5.57 3.50
C GLY A 110 -18.15 5.80 2.15
N TRP A 111 -17.95 6.96 1.52
CA TRP A 111 -18.44 7.19 0.16
C TRP A 111 -17.82 6.22 -0.84
N PHE A 112 -16.54 5.85 -0.68
CA PHE A 112 -15.86 4.88 -1.56
C PHE A 112 -16.37 3.44 -1.38
N MET A 113 -17.02 3.14 -0.26
CA MET A 113 -17.58 1.81 0.01
C MET A 113 -18.96 1.61 -0.60
N GLY A 114 -19.74 2.68 -0.81
CA GLY A 114 -21.09 2.60 -1.38
C GLY A 114 -21.08 2.06 -2.81
N PRO A 115 -20.41 2.75 -3.77
CA PRO A 115 -20.29 2.31 -5.15
C PRO A 115 -19.64 0.93 -5.29
N TRP A 116 -18.78 0.52 -4.35
CA TRP A 116 -18.27 -0.84 -4.36
C TRP A 116 -19.37 -1.89 -4.28
N GLN A 117 -20.31 -1.73 -3.35
CA GLN A 117 -21.42 -2.68 -3.18
C GLN A 117 -22.29 -2.75 -4.43
N GLU A 118 -22.43 -1.64 -5.15
CA GLU A 118 -23.18 -1.59 -6.40
C GLU A 118 -22.41 -2.19 -7.58
N VAL A 119 -21.09 -1.97 -7.66
CA VAL A 119 -20.22 -2.54 -8.72
C VAL A 119 -20.00 -4.05 -8.54
N ASP A 120 -19.91 -4.55 -7.29
CA ASP A 120 -19.82 -5.99 -6.99
C ASP A 120 -21.07 -6.75 -7.45
N LEU A 121 -22.24 -6.10 -7.43
CA LEU A 121 -23.48 -6.67 -7.94
C LEU A 121 -23.57 -6.69 -9.48
N LEU A 122 -22.76 -5.88 -10.16
CA LEU A 122 -22.90 -5.65 -11.60
C LEU A 122 -21.77 -6.29 -12.43
N GLU A 123 -20.49 -6.22 -12.04
CA GLU A 123 -19.38 -6.55 -12.96
C GLU A 123 -18.03 -6.98 -12.35
N SER A 124 -17.79 -6.92 -11.04
CA SER A 124 -16.45 -7.19 -10.48
C SER A 124 -16.23 -8.67 -10.13
N ASP A 125 -15.70 -9.47 -11.05
CA ASP A 125 -15.39 -10.88 -10.80
C ASP A 125 -14.09 -11.12 -10.00
N GLU A 126 -13.35 -10.08 -9.58
CA GLU A 126 -11.93 -10.24 -9.23
C GLU A 126 -11.50 -9.86 -7.81
N LEU A 127 -12.25 -9.04 -7.08
CA LEU A 127 -11.95 -8.67 -5.68
C LEU A 127 -13.14 -8.93 -4.76
N GLU A 128 -12.87 -9.51 -3.59
CA GLU A 128 -13.80 -9.70 -2.49
C GLU A 128 -13.45 -8.70 -1.38
N ILE A 129 -14.45 -7.97 -0.88
CA ILE A 129 -14.25 -7.11 0.28
C ILE A 129 -14.83 -7.77 1.51
N ASP A 130 -13.96 -7.85 2.51
CA ASP A 130 -14.37 -8.05 3.87
C ASP A 130 -14.53 -6.69 4.59
N ILE A 131 -15.76 -6.15 4.59
CA ILE A 131 -16.12 -4.95 5.35
C ILE A 131 -16.53 -5.36 6.75
N PHE A 132 -15.64 -5.21 7.73
CA PHE A 132 -15.97 -5.49 9.13
C PHE A 132 -16.47 -4.23 9.85
N GLY A 133 -17.71 -3.81 9.57
CA GLY A 133 -18.17 -2.50 10.07
C GLY A 133 -19.66 -2.18 10.00
N GLY A 134 -20.55 -3.06 10.47
CA GLY A 134 -21.86 -2.64 10.95
C GLY A 134 -21.74 -1.82 12.25
N THR A 135 -22.63 -0.84 12.45
CA THR A 135 -22.64 0.14 13.54
C THR A 135 -22.48 -0.46 14.96
N ALA A 136 -21.25 -0.61 15.47
CA ALA A 136 -20.91 -0.57 16.91
C ALA A 136 -19.43 -0.92 17.15
N TRP A 137 -18.65 0.10 17.51
CA TRP A 137 -17.22 0.18 17.79
C TRP A 137 -16.64 -0.77 18.87
N ARG A 138 -17.40 -1.77 19.35
CA ARG A 138 -16.95 -2.70 20.40
C ARG A 138 -16.70 -4.13 19.91
N ARG A 139 -17.13 -4.50 18.70
CA ARG A 139 -16.93 -5.85 18.11
C ARG A 139 -15.79 -5.93 17.08
N MET A 140 -15.12 -4.82 16.76
CA MET A 140 -14.21 -4.70 15.60
C MET A 140 -12.81 -5.31 15.79
N ARG A 141 -12.25 -5.33 17.01
CA ARG A 141 -10.94 -5.98 17.28
C ARG A 141 -11.02 -7.50 17.23
N CYS A 142 -12.22 -8.03 17.43
CA CYS A 142 -12.52 -9.45 17.44
C CYS A 142 -12.49 -9.99 16.01
N ASN A 143 -13.30 -9.45 15.10
CA ASN A 143 -13.51 -10.13 13.81
C ASN A 143 -12.26 -10.29 12.91
N ILE A 144 -11.46 -9.26 12.59
CA ILE A 144 -10.33 -9.46 11.64
C ILE A 144 -9.25 -10.37 12.25
N ARG A 145 -8.88 -10.12 13.51
CA ARG A 145 -7.87 -10.91 14.20
C ARG A 145 -8.37 -12.34 14.47
N GLU A 146 -9.65 -12.52 14.78
CA GLU A 146 -10.25 -13.84 14.99
C GLU A 146 -10.43 -14.60 13.68
N THR A 147 -10.81 -13.93 12.58
CA THR A 147 -11.03 -14.55 11.27
C THR A 147 -9.73 -14.93 10.58
N CYS A 148 -8.73 -14.02 10.53
CA CYS A 148 -7.53 -14.22 9.71
C CYS A 148 -6.21 -13.98 10.46
N GLY A 149 -6.23 -13.66 11.76
CA GLY A 149 -5.00 -13.46 12.55
C GLY A 149 -4.21 -12.19 12.19
N LEU A 150 -4.75 -11.32 11.35
CA LEU A 150 -4.16 -10.02 11.01
C LEU A 150 -4.60 -8.96 12.02
N THR A 151 -3.65 -8.14 12.46
CA THR A 151 -3.92 -6.89 13.18
C THR A 151 -3.67 -5.74 12.22
N LEU A 152 -4.72 -5.02 11.85
CA LEU A 152 -4.60 -3.82 11.01
C LEU A 152 -3.95 -2.67 11.79
N PRO A 153 -3.26 -1.74 11.09
CA PRO A 153 -2.55 -0.64 11.73
C PRO A 153 -3.52 0.28 12.47
N TYR A 154 -3.20 0.61 13.73
CA TYR A 154 -3.88 1.65 14.48
C TYR A 154 -2.93 2.30 15.49
N ARG A 155 -3.20 3.55 15.83
CA ARG A 155 -2.56 4.24 16.96
C ARG A 155 -3.54 5.24 17.56
N CYS A 156 -3.59 5.31 18.88
CA CYS A 156 -4.38 6.31 19.60
C CYS A 156 -3.51 7.51 20.00
N PHE A 157 -4.14 8.67 20.17
CA PHE A 157 -3.48 9.80 20.83
C PHE A 157 -3.22 9.47 22.30
N LEU A 158 -2.03 9.82 22.80
CA LEU A 158 -1.59 9.54 24.17
C LEU A 158 -2.59 10.06 25.22
N ASP A 159 -3.18 11.23 24.98
CA ASP A 159 -4.10 11.88 25.92
C ASP A 159 -5.56 11.38 25.81
N TYR A 160 -5.90 10.61 24.77
CA TYR A 160 -7.27 10.18 24.50
C TYR A 160 -7.30 8.80 23.85
N SER A 161 -7.45 7.76 24.67
CA SER A 161 -7.44 6.35 24.23
C SER A 161 -8.55 5.97 23.22
N TYR A 162 -9.58 6.80 23.06
CA TYR A 162 -10.67 6.62 22.11
C TYR A 162 -10.47 7.38 20.80
N LEU A 163 -9.47 8.25 20.71
CA LEU A 163 -9.16 9.01 19.51
C LEU A 163 -7.97 8.39 18.80
N HIS A 164 -8.18 7.97 17.56
CA HIS A 164 -7.14 7.39 16.73
C HIS A 164 -6.39 8.50 15.98
N GLU A 165 -5.07 8.45 16.04
CA GLU A 165 -4.18 9.23 15.18
C GLU A 165 -4.26 8.70 13.74
N TYR A 166 -4.25 7.37 13.62
CA TYR A 166 -4.61 6.66 12.41
C TYR A 166 -5.23 5.30 12.77
N PHE A 167 -6.02 4.73 11.88
CA PHE A 167 -6.60 3.40 12.02
C PHE A 167 -6.97 2.80 10.66
N SER A 168 -7.16 1.49 10.63
CA SER A 168 -7.70 0.76 9.48
C SER A 168 -8.68 -0.30 9.98
N ASP A 169 -9.85 -0.38 9.35
CA ASP A 169 -10.92 -1.34 9.63
C ASP A 169 -11.48 -2.01 8.36
N ILE A 170 -10.84 -1.80 7.20
CA ILE A 170 -11.28 -2.31 5.90
C ILE A 170 -10.10 -2.99 5.22
N LEU A 171 -10.30 -4.23 4.79
CA LEU A 171 -9.33 -5.08 4.12
C LEU A 171 -9.96 -5.65 2.84
N PHE A 172 -9.16 -5.72 1.79
CA PHE A 172 -9.58 -6.21 0.48
C PHE A 172 -8.78 -7.48 0.18
N PHE A 173 -9.49 -8.53 -0.23
CA PHE A 173 -8.93 -9.78 -0.69
C PHE A 173 -9.23 -9.98 -2.19
N PRO A 174 -8.38 -10.68 -2.93
CA PRO A 174 -8.73 -11.15 -4.25
C PRO A 174 -9.77 -12.28 -4.16
N LYS A 175 -10.76 -12.28 -5.06
CA LYS A 175 -11.71 -13.42 -5.22
C LYS A 175 -10.95 -14.68 -5.64
N ASP A 176 -9.98 -14.53 -6.54
CA ASP A 176 -8.97 -15.56 -6.78
C ASP A 176 -8.02 -15.60 -5.59
N GLU A 177 -8.38 -16.44 -4.63
CA GLU A 177 -7.67 -16.55 -3.38
C GLU A 177 -6.20 -17.02 -3.55
N GLU A 178 -5.77 -17.52 -4.73
CA GLU A 178 -4.36 -17.84 -5.01
C GLU A 178 -3.52 -16.59 -5.26
N LYS A 179 -4.13 -15.43 -5.54
CA LYS A 179 -3.39 -14.18 -5.75
C LYS A 179 -2.87 -13.65 -4.40
N PRO A 180 -1.57 -13.34 -4.26
CA PRO A 180 -0.97 -12.92 -3.00
C PRO A 180 -1.10 -11.41 -2.81
N HIS A 181 -2.25 -10.84 -3.17
CA HIS A 181 -2.51 -9.41 -3.12
C HIS A 181 -3.39 -9.09 -1.92
N LEU A 182 -3.15 -7.95 -1.29
CA LEU A 182 -4.05 -7.41 -0.27
C LEU A 182 -4.15 -5.91 -0.46
N ALA A 183 -5.25 -5.32 -0.02
CA ALA A 183 -5.31 -3.88 0.16
C ALA A 183 -6.00 -3.50 1.47
N CYS A 184 -5.80 -2.28 1.96
CA CYS A 184 -6.60 -1.74 3.05
C CYS A 184 -6.85 -0.25 2.89
N ILE A 185 -7.90 0.25 3.55
CA ILE A 185 -8.13 1.69 3.73
C ILE A 185 -7.54 2.08 5.09
N ILE A 186 -6.81 3.19 5.11
CA ILE A 186 -6.28 3.82 6.32
C ILE A 186 -6.91 5.20 6.45
N GLY A 187 -7.52 5.48 7.59
CA GLY A 187 -7.85 6.84 7.99
C GLY A 187 -6.70 7.43 8.79
N ASP A 188 -6.16 8.56 8.36
CA ASP A 188 -5.08 9.29 9.03
C ASP A 188 -5.49 10.74 9.31
N THR A 189 -5.07 11.26 10.44
CA THR A 189 -5.31 12.66 10.86
C THR A 189 -4.22 13.62 10.38
N ALA A 190 -3.07 13.09 9.95
CA ALA A 190 -2.00 13.84 9.34
C ALA A 190 -2.24 14.05 7.84
N ILE A 191 -1.76 15.18 7.33
CA ILE A 191 -1.72 15.50 5.91
C ILE A 191 -0.24 15.65 5.55
N SER A 192 0.20 14.96 4.50
CA SER A 192 1.55 15.07 3.98
C SER A 192 1.54 14.89 2.47
N THR A 193 2.17 15.82 1.77
CA THR A 193 2.40 15.80 0.32
C THR A 193 3.61 14.95 -0.02
N ASP A 194 4.73 15.18 0.67
CA ASP A 194 6.04 14.72 0.23
C ASP A 194 6.58 13.55 1.06
N ASN A 195 6.14 13.42 2.31
CA ASN A 195 6.64 12.38 3.21
C ASN A 195 5.68 11.18 3.27
N ILE A 196 6.26 10.00 3.44
CA ILE A 196 5.48 8.80 3.76
C ILE A 196 4.93 8.89 5.18
N LEU A 197 3.65 8.62 5.33
CA LEU A 197 3.01 8.60 6.64
C LEU A 197 3.42 7.34 7.39
N ARG A 198 3.57 7.48 8.70
CA ARG A 198 3.84 6.36 9.60
C ARG A 198 2.75 5.28 9.50
N SER A 199 1.50 5.70 9.28
CA SER A 199 0.39 4.77 9.06
C SER A 199 0.56 3.92 7.80
N GLU A 200 1.12 4.48 6.73
CA GLU A 200 1.42 3.79 5.48
C GLU A 200 2.51 2.73 5.68
N VAL A 201 3.60 3.06 6.36
CA VAL A 201 4.65 2.08 6.69
C VAL A 201 4.10 0.96 7.59
N HIS A 202 3.34 1.32 8.62
CA HIS A 202 2.73 0.35 9.53
C HIS A 202 1.78 -0.60 8.80
N GLY A 203 0.92 -0.07 7.92
CA GLY A 203 0.01 -0.86 7.10
C GLY A 203 0.75 -1.81 6.16
N ALA A 204 1.78 -1.33 5.47
CA ALA A 204 2.59 -2.15 4.57
C ALA A 204 3.23 -3.33 5.32
N VAL A 205 3.87 -3.05 6.46
CA VAL A 205 4.52 -4.07 7.29
C VAL A 205 3.51 -5.10 7.81
N ALA A 206 2.35 -4.66 8.29
CA ALA A 206 1.32 -5.55 8.82
C ALA A 206 0.78 -6.50 7.75
N LEU A 207 0.42 -5.98 6.56
CA LEU A 207 -0.11 -6.79 5.46
C LEU A 207 0.95 -7.75 4.89
N ILE A 208 2.18 -7.26 4.67
CA ILE A 208 3.30 -8.09 4.17
C ILE A 208 3.61 -9.21 5.17
N LYS A 209 3.71 -8.92 6.47
CA LYS A 209 3.94 -9.96 7.50
C LYS A 209 2.83 -11.01 7.50
N HIS A 210 1.58 -10.61 7.28
CA HIS A 210 0.47 -11.56 7.19
C HIS A 210 0.59 -12.44 5.94
N GLN A 211 0.86 -11.88 4.77
CA GLN A 211 1.07 -12.65 3.54
C GLN A 211 2.26 -13.62 3.64
N LEU A 212 3.35 -13.21 4.30
CA LEU A 212 4.54 -14.06 4.50
C LEU A 212 4.31 -15.22 5.47
N ARG A 213 3.35 -15.11 6.39
CA ARG A 213 2.95 -16.22 7.28
C ARG A 213 2.09 -17.25 6.57
N SER A 214 1.44 -16.86 5.48
CA SER A 214 0.54 -17.74 4.75
C SER A 214 1.32 -18.72 3.87
N GLU A 215 1.27 -20.01 4.21
CA GLU A 215 1.85 -21.07 3.37
C GLU A 215 1.22 -21.15 1.98
N ARG A 216 0.01 -20.59 1.84
CA ARG A 216 -0.71 -20.50 0.58
C ARG A 216 0.11 -19.80 -0.49
N PHE A 217 0.76 -18.68 -0.13
CA PHE A 217 1.49 -17.84 -1.08
C PHE A 217 2.96 -18.25 -1.24
N SER A 218 3.31 -19.49 -0.87
CA SER A 218 4.68 -19.99 -0.96
C SER A 218 5.20 -20.04 -2.40
N ASN A 219 4.35 -20.37 -3.37
CA ASN A 219 4.69 -20.33 -4.80
C ASN A 219 4.88 -18.91 -5.39
N HIS A 220 4.69 -17.84 -4.60
CA HIS A 220 4.84 -16.46 -5.05
C HIS A 220 6.13 -15.80 -4.54
N HIS A 221 6.91 -15.24 -5.46
CA HIS A 221 8.13 -14.49 -5.12
C HIS A 221 7.83 -13.08 -4.60
N THR A 222 6.73 -12.47 -5.06
CA THR A 222 6.27 -11.15 -4.63
C THR A 222 4.85 -11.24 -4.12
N LYS A 223 4.58 -10.55 -3.00
CA LYS A 223 3.27 -10.50 -2.34
C LYS A 223 2.90 -9.02 -2.20
N PRO A 224 2.19 -8.45 -3.20
CA PRO A 224 1.93 -7.03 -3.26
C PRO A 224 0.85 -6.60 -2.27
N VAL A 225 0.96 -5.37 -1.76
CA VAL A 225 -0.06 -4.73 -0.95
C VAL A 225 -0.35 -3.32 -1.44
N MET A 226 -1.59 -2.87 -1.28
CA MET A 226 -2.03 -1.51 -1.59
C MET A 226 -2.67 -0.85 -0.38
N LEU A 227 -2.33 0.41 -0.11
CA LEU A 227 -2.88 1.19 0.99
C LEU A 227 -3.58 2.42 0.41
N TYR A 228 -4.85 2.62 0.76
CA TYR A 228 -5.60 3.83 0.45
C TYR A 228 -5.68 4.70 1.69
N THR A 229 -4.79 5.68 1.78
CA THR A 229 -4.68 6.53 2.96
C THR A 229 -5.50 7.78 2.78
N PHE A 230 -6.59 7.91 3.52
CA PHE A 230 -7.41 9.11 3.62
C PHE A 230 -6.82 10.03 4.67
N GLN A 231 -6.27 11.16 4.22
CA GLN A 231 -5.68 12.18 5.05
C GLN A 231 -6.77 13.19 5.40
N ARG A 232 -7.43 12.94 6.54
CA ARG A 232 -8.70 13.56 6.92
C ARG A 232 -9.76 13.34 5.84
N ASP A 233 -10.60 14.32 5.59
CA ASP A 233 -11.61 14.35 4.53
C ASP A 233 -11.18 15.11 3.27
N GLN A 234 -9.96 15.64 3.28
CA GLN A 234 -9.52 16.59 2.25
C GLN A 234 -8.71 15.90 1.17
N TYR A 235 -7.89 14.92 1.55
CA TYR A 235 -6.94 14.31 0.64
C TYR A 235 -6.93 12.81 0.80
N ALA A 236 -6.43 12.13 -0.23
CA ALA A 236 -6.05 10.75 -0.14
C ALA A 236 -4.76 10.48 -0.91
N ARG A 237 -4.15 9.32 -0.67
CA ARG A 237 -2.97 8.85 -1.40
C ARG A 237 -2.97 7.34 -1.48
N ILE A 238 -2.44 6.81 -2.57
CA ILE A 238 -2.20 5.38 -2.74
C ILE A 238 -0.75 5.10 -2.38
N THR A 239 -0.50 4.07 -1.56
CA THR A 239 0.83 3.52 -1.36
C THR A 239 0.83 2.05 -1.77
N GLN A 240 1.60 1.70 -2.80
CA GLN A 240 1.87 0.30 -3.15
C GLN A 240 3.13 -0.15 -2.43
N ALA A 241 3.09 -1.34 -1.84
CA ALA A 241 4.25 -1.92 -1.18
C ALA A 241 4.43 -3.40 -1.52
N HIS A 242 5.66 -3.86 -1.40
CA HIS A 242 5.97 -5.29 -1.38
C HIS A 242 7.33 -5.52 -0.73
N TYR A 243 7.60 -6.75 -0.29
CA TYR A 243 8.94 -7.13 0.13
C TYR A 243 9.76 -7.58 -1.08
N ASP A 244 10.88 -6.88 -1.35
CA ASP A 244 11.83 -7.30 -2.37
C ASP A 244 12.91 -8.19 -1.73
N ALA A 245 12.91 -9.46 -2.13
CA ALA A 245 13.84 -10.47 -1.62
C ALA A 245 15.30 -10.23 -2.00
N LYS A 246 15.55 -9.57 -3.14
CA LYS A 246 16.90 -9.36 -3.69
C LYS A 246 17.65 -8.29 -2.90
N ILE A 247 16.98 -7.17 -2.61
CA ILE A 247 17.55 -6.10 -1.77
C ILE A 247 17.23 -6.29 -0.28
N GLY A 248 16.32 -7.22 0.05
CA GLY A 248 15.94 -7.55 1.40
C GLY A 248 15.25 -6.39 2.14
N LYS A 249 14.49 -5.56 1.42
CA LYS A 249 13.79 -4.37 1.92
C LYS A 249 12.32 -4.38 1.54
N ILE A 250 11.48 -3.68 2.30
CA ILE A 250 10.12 -3.31 1.88
C ILE A 250 10.24 -2.12 0.93
N VAL A 251 9.78 -2.31 -0.31
CA VAL A 251 9.69 -1.26 -1.32
C VAL A 251 8.35 -0.56 -1.15
N LEU A 252 8.38 0.76 -1.04
CA LEU A 252 7.23 1.65 -0.92
C LEU A 252 7.21 2.59 -2.12
N ARG A 253 6.04 2.78 -2.74
CA ARG A 253 5.84 3.72 -3.84
C ARG A 253 4.53 4.44 -3.62
N GLN A 254 4.52 5.76 -3.72
CA GLN A 254 3.34 6.56 -3.44
C GLN A 254 2.76 7.09 -4.74
N SER A 255 1.46 7.31 -4.82
CA SER A 255 0.89 8.17 -5.86
C SER A 255 1.12 9.63 -5.48
N ARG A 256 0.89 10.54 -6.45
CA ARG A 256 0.53 11.91 -6.10
C ARG A 256 -0.64 11.94 -5.10
N GLN A 257 -0.77 13.03 -4.37
CA GLN A 257 -1.93 13.27 -3.52
C GLN A 257 -3.19 13.53 -4.38
N PHE A 258 -4.31 12.95 -3.96
CA PHE A 258 -5.65 13.17 -4.53
C PHE A 258 -6.37 14.27 -3.76
N ASP A 259 -6.92 15.26 -4.45
CA ASP A 259 -7.76 16.31 -3.86
C ASP A 259 -9.23 15.88 -3.82
N LEU A 260 -9.75 15.68 -2.61
CA LEU A 260 -11.12 15.23 -2.34
C LEU A 260 -12.00 16.34 -1.75
N ARG A 261 -11.55 17.60 -1.83
CA ARG A 261 -12.30 18.75 -1.30
C ARG A 261 -13.42 19.19 -2.24
N GLY A 262 -14.42 19.82 -1.66
CA GLY A 262 -15.49 20.49 -2.37
C GLY A 262 -16.81 19.72 -2.38
N PRO A 263 -17.89 20.39 -2.85
CA PRO A 263 -19.28 19.97 -2.63
C PRO A 263 -19.73 18.77 -3.46
N LYS A 264 -18.89 18.31 -4.40
CA LYS A 264 -19.18 17.19 -5.30
C LYS A 264 -17.91 16.33 -5.48
N PRO A 265 -18.03 15.05 -5.85
CA PRO A 265 -16.88 14.22 -6.17
C PRO A 265 -16.01 14.88 -7.25
N THR A 266 -14.73 15.04 -6.95
CA THR A 266 -13.71 15.57 -7.88
C THR A 266 -13.30 14.51 -8.90
N GLU A 267 -12.60 14.89 -9.97
CA GLU A 267 -11.98 13.90 -10.88
C GLU A 267 -10.99 13.00 -10.13
N ASP A 268 -10.31 13.52 -9.11
CA ASP A 268 -9.44 12.77 -8.22
C ASP A 268 -10.21 11.73 -7.38
N ALA A 269 -11.43 12.05 -6.94
CA ALA A 269 -12.30 11.09 -6.27
C ALA A 269 -12.69 9.93 -7.21
N TRP A 270 -13.04 10.23 -8.46
CA TRP A 270 -13.36 9.20 -9.46
C TRP A 270 -12.15 8.35 -9.82
N LEU A 271 -10.97 8.98 -9.92
CA LEU A 271 -9.72 8.26 -10.19
C LEU A 271 -9.35 7.34 -9.03
N LEU A 272 -9.41 7.83 -7.79
CA LEU A 272 -9.17 7.02 -6.61
C LEU A 272 -10.16 5.85 -6.50
N MET A 273 -11.44 6.08 -6.81
CA MET A 273 -12.45 5.02 -6.81
C MET A 273 -12.08 3.88 -7.78
N ARG A 274 -11.56 4.22 -8.97
CA ARG A 274 -11.09 3.20 -9.92
C ARG A 274 -9.92 2.39 -9.38
N TRP A 275 -9.01 3.03 -8.67
CA TRP A 275 -7.88 2.37 -8.03
C TRP A 275 -8.29 1.53 -6.82
N ILE A 276 -9.31 1.95 -6.08
CA ILE A 276 -9.90 1.12 -5.03
C ILE A 276 -10.44 -0.16 -5.66
N LEU A 277 -11.26 -0.04 -6.73
CA LEU A 277 -11.85 -1.14 -7.53
C LEU A 277 -10.86 -1.85 -8.47
N ASN A 278 -9.56 -1.80 -8.19
CA ASN A 278 -8.56 -2.36 -9.09
C ASN A 278 -8.69 -3.89 -9.28
N THR A 279 -7.97 -4.40 -10.26
CA THR A 279 -7.72 -5.83 -10.43
C THR A 279 -6.28 -6.16 -10.01
N PRO A 280 -6.08 -7.23 -9.21
CA PRO A 280 -4.77 -7.82 -8.98
C PRO A 280 -4.17 -8.38 -10.27
N VAL A 281 -3.00 -7.86 -10.65
CA VAL A 281 -2.24 -8.24 -11.84
C VAL A 281 -0.75 -8.43 -11.51
N GLY A 282 0.06 -8.67 -12.53
CA GLY A 282 1.51 -8.78 -12.41
C GLY A 282 2.02 -10.20 -12.20
N ASP A 283 3.26 -10.42 -12.60
CA ASP A 283 3.96 -11.69 -12.45
C ASP A 283 4.49 -11.82 -11.02
N THR A 284 3.81 -12.66 -10.23
CA THR A 284 4.15 -12.91 -8.82
C THR A 284 4.65 -14.33 -8.60
N LEU A 285 4.53 -15.22 -9.58
CA LEU A 285 4.80 -16.65 -9.43
C LEU A 285 6.29 -16.97 -9.61
N ILE A 286 6.80 -17.90 -8.79
CA ILE A 286 8.16 -18.41 -8.95
C ILE A 286 8.27 -19.20 -10.27
N LYS A 287 8.98 -18.64 -11.25
CA LYS A 287 9.33 -19.31 -12.51
C LYS A 287 10.18 -20.56 -12.27
N SER A 288 10.03 -21.55 -13.13
CA SER A 288 10.79 -22.81 -13.06
C SER A 288 12.23 -22.56 -13.46
N GLU A 289 13.20 -23.25 -12.85
CA GLU A 289 14.57 -23.32 -13.37
C GLU A 289 14.51 -23.86 -14.80
N GLY A 290 14.77 -22.98 -15.77
CA GLY A 290 14.50 -23.15 -17.20
C GLY A 290 14.12 -21.83 -17.89
N ASP A 291 13.50 -20.91 -17.14
CA ASP A 291 13.37 -19.49 -17.51
C ASP A 291 14.40 -18.72 -16.68
N GLU A 292 15.54 -18.39 -17.28
CA GLU A 292 16.66 -17.75 -16.62
C GLU A 292 16.24 -16.45 -15.90
N LEU A 293 16.39 -16.43 -14.58
CA LEU A 293 16.66 -15.18 -13.86
C LEU A 293 18.04 -14.70 -14.33
N PRO A 294 18.25 -13.40 -14.59
CA PRO A 294 19.57 -12.91 -14.91
C PRO A 294 20.51 -13.28 -13.76
N THR A 295 21.52 -14.06 -14.12
CA THR A 295 22.66 -14.44 -13.30
C THR A 295 23.19 -13.21 -12.59
N ILE A 296 23.54 -13.35 -11.32
CA ILE A 296 24.29 -12.36 -10.56
C ILE A 296 25.60 -12.13 -11.32
N ALA A 297 25.63 -11.12 -12.18
CA ALA A 297 26.87 -10.52 -12.59
C ALA A 297 27.40 -9.80 -11.34
N GLU A 298 28.58 -10.20 -10.90
CA GLU A 298 29.41 -9.42 -10.01
C GLU A 298 29.42 -7.98 -10.56
N VAL A 299 28.75 -7.07 -9.84
CA VAL A 299 28.87 -5.64 -10.13
C VAL A 299 30.28 -5.28 -9.69
N GLU A 300 31.19 -5.18 -10.66
CA GLU A 300 32.42 -4.41 -10.49
C GLU A 300 32.03 -3.03 -9.95
N GLU A 301 32.63 -2.66 -8.82
CA GLU A 301 32.52 -1.32 -8.24
C GLU A 301 32.75 -0.27 -9.35
N PRO A 302 31.85 0.71 -9.53
CA PRO A 302 32.14 1.81 -10.44
C PRO A 302 33.32 2.59 -9.87
N ALA A 303 34.44 2.56 -10.60
CA ALA A 303 35.63 3.34 -10.31
C ALA A 303 35.25 4.80 -10.05
N LEU A 304 35.57 5.27 -8.85
CA LEU A 304 35.57 6.68 -8.46
C LEU A 304 36.33 7.48 -9.52
N SER A 305 35.59 8.22 -10.35
CA SER A 305 36.18 9.20 -11.24
C SER A 305 36.70 10.37 -10.40
N PRO A 306 37.94 10.83 -10.62
CA PRO A 306 38.53 11.89 -9.81
C PRO A 306 37.75 13.20 -9.98
N LEU A 307 37.42 13.80 -8.84
CA LEU A 307 36.84 15.14 -8.71
C LEU A 307 37.62 16.13 -9.58
N ARG A 308 36.91 16.83 -10.48
CA ARG A 308 37.45 18.01 -11.17
C ARG A 308 37.77 19.08 -10.12
N PRO A 309 38.94 19.75 -10.20
CA PRO A 309 39.25 20.84 -9.29
C PRO A 309 38.29 22.01 -9.54
N THR A 310 37.63 22.46 -8.48
CA THR A 310 36.85 23.69 -8.42
C THR A 310 37.78 24.86 -8.74
N ALA A 311 37.46 25.61 -9.80
CA ALA A 311 38.13 26.85 -10.12
C ALA A 311 37.96 27.85 -8.97
N ALA A 312 39.07 28.37 -8.47
CA ALA A 312 39.10 29.43 -7.49
C ALA A 312 38.43 30.69 -8.06
N LEU A 313 37.41 31.20 -7.37
CA LEU A 313 36.93 32.56 -7.55
C LEU A 313 38.03 33.50 -7.02
N SER A 314 38.74 34.16 -7.94
CA SER A 314 39.63 35.26 -7.63
C SER A 314 38.81 36.46 -7.19
N ALA A 315 38.99 36.88 -5.94
CA ALA A 315 38.63 38.20 -5.49
C ALA A 315 39.53 39.25 -6.18
N SER A 316 38.92 40.21 -6.88
CA SER A 316 39.57 41.47 -7.21
C SER A 316 38.53 42.57 -7.33
N HIS A 317 38.59 43.53 -6.39
CA HIS A 317 38.45 44.99 -6.55
C HIS A 317 37.70 45.44 -7.81
N TRP A 318 36.53 46.09 -7.72
CA TRP A 318 36.30 47.48 -7.32
C TRP A 318 34.80 47.69 -7.10
#